data_AF-A0A430DQC6-F1
#
_entry.id   AF-A0A430DQC6-F1
#
_cell.length_a   1.000
_cell.length_b   1.000
_cell.length_c   1.000
_cell.angle_alpha   90.00
_cell.angle_beta   90.00
_cell.angle_gamma   90.00
#
_symmetry.space_group_name_H-M   'P 1'
#
loop_
_entity.id
_entity.type
_entity.pdbx_description
1 polymer ?
#
loop_
_entity_poly.entity_id
_entity_poly.type
_entity_poly.pdbx_seq_one_letter_code
_entity_poly.pdbx_strand_id
1 'polypeptide(L)'
;MQIQHAIAIAKGDERRIARFIDRRDRFLDALDWDALPEQAARESAMMDALLAQDLAESASYVDWLEGCVAMGVEDIVGVVRFDAGPRPWQAAWVTITAQ
;
A
#
# COMPACT_ATOMS: atom_id res chain seq x y z
N MET A 1 -6.33 22.52 5.82
CA MET A 1 -5.02 21.88 6.06
C MET A 1 -4.19 22.21 4.86
N GLN A 2 -2.99 22.74 5.09
CA GLN A 2 -2.11 23.19 4.02
C GLN A 2 -1.86 22.06 3.01
N ILE A 3 -2.13 22.31 1.74
CA ILE A 3 -2.07 21.29 0.70
C ILE A 3 -0.67 20.68 0.56
N GLN A 4 0.38 21.45 0.84
CA GLN A 4 1.76 20.96 0.88
C GLN A 4 1.96 19.90 1.97
N HIS A 5 1.30 20.05 3.12
CA HIS A 5 1.30 19.04 4.17
C HIS A 5 0.55 17.79 3.73
N ALA A 6 -0.59 17.94 3.04
CA ALA A 6 -1.33 16.83 2.45
C ALA A 6 -0.48 16.02 1.46
N ILE A 7 0.25 16.70 0.58
CA ILE A 7 1.17 16.08 -0.39
C ILE A 7 2.27 15.31 0.33
N ALA A 8 2.89 15.91 1.36
CA ALA A 8 3.93 15.24 2.13
C ALA A 8 3.42 13.95 2.80
N ILE A 9 2.21 13.99 3.35
CA ILE A 9 1.49 12.86 3.94
C ILE A 9 1.22 11.77 2.87
N ALA A 10 0.62 12.14 1.74
CA ALA A 10 0.27 11.20 0.66
C ALA A 10 1.51 10.53 0.05
N LYS A 11 2.56 11.30 -0.25
CA LYS A 11 3.86 10.77 -0.69
C LYS A 11 4.53 9.89 0.37
N GLY A 12 4.25 10.14 1.65
CA GLY A 12 4.71 9.31 2.75
C GLY A 12 4.07 7.92 2.70
N ASP A 13 2.76 7.87 2.46
CA ASP A 13 1.98 6.63 2.37
C ASP A 13 2.32 5.82 1.13
N GLU A 14 2.37 6.47 -0.05
CA GLU A 14 2.79 5.85 -1.31
C GLU A 14 4.15 5.14 -1.15
N ARG A 15 5.15 5.86 -0.60
CA ARG A 15 6.47 5.28 -0.32
C ARG A 15 6.43 4.14 0.70
N ARG A 16 5.48 4.17 1.65
CA ARG A 16 5.31 3.09 2.63
C ARG A 16 4.76 1.83 1.97
N ILE A 17 3.77 1.98 1.08
CA ILE A 17 3.17 0.89 0.31
C ILE A 17 4.22 0.29 -0.64
N ALA A 18 4.93 1.13 -1.39
CA ALA A 18 5.99 0.65 -2.29
C ALA A 18 7.07 -0.16 -1.55
N ARG A 19 7.53 0.32 -0.38
CA ARG A 19 8.48 -0.43 0.48
C ARG A 19 7.89 -1.70 1.10
N PHE A 20 6.56 -1.78 1.25
CA PHE A 20 5.91 -2.98 1.74
C PHE A 20 5.84 -4.04 0.64
N ILE A 21 5.41 -3.65 -0.56
CA ILE A 21 5.38 -4.50 -1.76
C ILE A 21 6.77 -5.08 -2.02
N ASP A 22 7.80 -4.24 -2.11
CA ASP A 22 9.19 -4.70 -2.37
C ASP A 22 9.72 -5.68 -1.31
N ARG A 23 9.34 -5.52 -0.03
CA ARG A 23 9.71 -6.49 1.01
C ARG A 23 8.93 -7.80 0.88
N ARG A 24 7.66 -7.73 0.50
CA ARG A 24 6.80 -8.90 0.32
C ARG A 24 7.23 -9.69 -0.91
N ASP A 25 7.52 -9.03 -2.03
CA ASP A 25 8.00 -9.68 -3.26
C ASP A 25 9.28 -10.47 -2.99
N ARG A 26 10.25 -9.86 -2.30
CA ARG A 26 11.48 -10.57 -1.88
C ARG A 26 11.23 -11.75 -0.95
N PHE A 27 10.22 -11.68 -0.08
CA PHE A 27 9.84 -12.80 0.78
C PHE A 27 9.19 -13.93 -0.02
N LEU A 28 8.29 -13.57 -0.94
CA LEU A 28 7.57 -14.50 -1.81
C LEU A 28 8.49 -15.19 -2.83
N ASP A 29 9.49 -14.49 -3.35
CA ASP A 29 10.51 -15.06 -4.23
C ASP A 29 11.36 -16.13 -3.53
N ALA A 30 11.53 -16.02 -2.21
CA ALA A 30 12.28 -16.98 -1.40
C ALA A 30 11.42 -18.18 -0.92
N LEU A 31 10.11 -18.15 -1.17
CA LEU A 31 9.17 -19.13 -0.64
C LEU A 31 9.06 -20.36 -1.56
N ASP A 32 9.03 -21.54 -0.96
CA ASP A 32 8.70 -22.77 -1.69
C ASP A 32 7.18 -22.84 -1.90
N TRP A 33 6.76 -22.43 -3.09
CA TRP A 33 5.35 -22.38 -3.48
C TRP A 33 4.69 -23.76 -3.56
N ASP A 34 5.46 -24.81 -3.83
CA ASP A 34 4.94 -26.18 -3.92
C ASP A 34 4.64 -26.77 -2.53
N ALA A 35 5.24 -26.21 -1.48
CA ALA A 35 5.00 -26.57 -0.09
C ALA A 35 3.84 -25.79 0.57
N LEU A 36 3.29 -24.77 -0.12
CA LEU A 36 2.21 -23.94 0.42
C LEU A 36 0.82 -24.57 0.20
N PRO A 37 -0.10 -24.41 1.17
CA PRO A 37 -1.52 -24.68 0.92
C PRO A 37 -2.06 -23.80 -0.22
N GLU A 38 -2.88 -24.37 -1.10
CA GLU A 38 -3.50 -23.64 -2.22
C GLU A 38 -4.21 -22.35 -1.78
N GLN A 39 -4.89 -22.40 -0.62
CA GLN A 39 -5.54 -21.24 -0.02
C GLN A 39 -4.54 -20.10 0.29
N ALA A 40 -3.35 -20.44 0.78
CA ALA A 40 -2.31 -19.46 1.07
C ALA A 40 -1.76 -18.84 -0.22
N ALA A 41 -1.55 -19.64 -1.26
CA ALA A 41 -1.12 -19.13 -2.56
C ALA A 41 -2.16 -18.17 -3.16
N ARG A 42 -3.45 -18.53 -3.08
CA ARG A 42 -4.57 -17.69 -3.53
C ARG A 42 -4.67 -16.37 -2.76
N GLU A 43 -4.59 -16.42 -1.43
CA GLU A 43 -4.61 -15.23 -0.59
C GLU A 43 -3.44 -14.30 -0.88
N SER A 44 -2.26 -14.87 -1.16
CA SER A 44 -1.11 -14.08 -1.59
C SER A 44 -1.39 -13.35 -2.90
N ALA A 45 -1.88 -14.03 -3.94
CA ALA A 45 -2.21 -13.40 -5.21
C ALA A 45 -3.32 -12.33 -5.10
N MET A 46 -4.31 -12.53 -4.23
CA MET A 46 -5.33 -11.50 -3.96
C MET A 46 -4.71 -10.27 -3.27
N MET A 47 -3.72 -10.47 -2.40
CA MET A 47 -2.99 -9.38 -1.76
C MET A 47 -2.20 -8.57 -2.79
N ASP A 48 -1.56 -9.22 -3.78
CA ASP A 48 -0.84 -8.52 -4.86
C ASP A 48 -1.75 -7.51 -5.57
N ALA A 49 -2.94 -7.95 -5.96
CA ALA A 49 -3.90 -7.11 -6.66
C ALA A 49 -4.34 -5.91 -5.80
N LEU A 50 -4.61 -6.12 -4.51
CA LEU A 50 -5.02 -5.06 -3.60
C LEU A 50 -3.90 -4.05 -3.35
N LEU A 51 -2.66 -4.52 -3.15
CA LEU A 51 -1.50 -3.64 -2.95
C LEU A 51 -1.17 -2.84 -4.20
N ALA A 52 -1.29 -3.44 -5.39
CA ALA A 52 -1.12 -2.75 -6.66
C ALA A 52 -2.18 -1.65 -6.84
N GLN A 53 -3.43 -1.92 -6.45
CA GLN A 53 -4.51 -0.93 -6.46
C GLN A 53 -4.23 0.20 -5.45
N ASP A 54 -3.91 -0.13 -4.20
CA ASP A 54 -3.61 0.86 -3.15
C ASP A 54 -2.43 1.78 -3.59
N LEU A 55 -1.40 1.21 -4.23
CA LEU A 55 -0.28 1.99 -4.76
C LEU A 55 -0.73 2.92 -5.90
N ALA A 56 -1.48 2.41 -6.88
CA ALA A 56 -1.96 3.20 -8.02
C ALA A 56 -2.91 4.33 -7.59
N GLU A 57 -3.80 4.06 -6.64
CA GLU A 57 -4.70 5.08 -6.07
C GLU A 57 -3.93 6.13 -5.28
N SER A 58 -2.91 5.72 -4.51
CA SER A 58 -2.06 6.66 -3.77
C SER A 58 -1.28 7.60 -4.70
N ALA A 59 -0.72 7.09 -5.80
CA ALA A 59 -0.05 7.89 -6.81
C ALA A 59 -1.02 8.85 -7.51
N SER A 60 -2.20 8.36 -7.90
CA SER A 60 -3.25 9.19 -8.52
C SER A 60 -3.71 10.32 -7.59
N TYR A 61 -3.77 10.07 -6.28
CA TYR A 61 -4.12 11.09 -5.29
C TYR A 61 -3.02 12.15 -5.14
N VAL A 62 -1.74 11.76 -5.19
CA VAL A 62 -0.61 12.71 -5.21
C VAL A 62 -0.70 13.61 -6.45
N ASP A 63 -0.90 13.02 -7.63
CA ASP A 63 -1.04 13.77 -8.89
C ASP A 63 -2.22 14.76 -8.83
N TRP A 64 -3.34 14.33 -8.25
CA TRP A 64 -4.50 15.21 -8.06
C TRP A 64 -4.18 16.39 -7.13
N LEU A 65 -3.50 16.16 -6.01
CA LEU A 65 -3.09 17.23 -5.09
C LEU A 65 -2.12 18.22 -5.75
N GLU A 66 -1.16 17.72 -6.53
CA GLU A 66 -0.23 18.56 -7.29
C GLU A 66 -0.96 19.37 -8.37
N GLY A 67 -1.96 18.79 -9.03
CA GLY A 67 -2.85 19.50 -9.94
C GLY A 67 -3.65 20.60 -9.25
N CYS A 68 -4.15 20.36 -8.03
CA CYS A 68 -4.81 21.38 -7.22
C CYS A 68 -3.87 22.55 -6.88
N VAL A 69 -2.62 22.27 -6.52
CA VAL A 69 -1.60 23.32 -6.30
C VAL A 69 -1.41 24.16 -7.56
N ALA A 70 -1.32 23.51 -8.73
CA ALA A 70 -1.17 24.20 -10.01
C ALA A 70 -2.37 25.11 -10.35
N MET A 71 -3.56 24.80 -9.82
CA MET A 71 -4.77 25.62 -9.93
C MET A 71 -4.89 26.71 -8.84
N GLY A 72 -3.89 26.86 -7.98
CA GLY A 72 -3.87 27.87 -6.92
C GLY A 72 -4.62 27.49 -5.64
N VAL A 73 -4.89 26.19 -5.43
CA VAL A 73 -5.45 25.71 -4.16
C VAL A 73 -4.36 25.70 -3.10
N GLU A 74 -4.60 26.36 -1.96
CA GLU A 74 -3.65 26.43 -0.84
C GLU A 74 -4.03 25.51 0.34
N ASP A 75 -5.34 25.24 0.51
CA ASP A 75 -5.89 24.48 1.62
C ASP A 75 -6.92 23.44 1.16
N ILE A 76 -6.92 22.28 1.82
CA ILE A 76 -7.91 21.21 1.61
C ILE A 76 -8.57 20.76 2.93
N VAL A 77 -9.71 20.07 2.79
CA VAL A 77 -10.44 19.46 3.92
C VAL A 77 -9.99 18.02 4.08
N GLY A 78 -9.14 17.76 5.08
CA GLY A 78 -8.64 16.43 5.41
C GLY A 78 -7.68 15.86 4.37
N VAL A 79 -7.19 14.64 4.62
CA VAL A 79 -6.27 13.93 3.74
C VAL A 79 -6.66 12.47 3.65
N VAL A 80 -6.68 11.93 2.43
CA VAL A 80 -6.84 10.49 2.24
C VAL A 80 -5.56 9.79 2.68
N ARG A 81 -5.70 8.72 3.46
CA ARG A 81 -4.59 7.93 4.00
C ARG A 81 -4.60 6.55 3.35
N PHE A 82 -3.43 6.09 2.97
CA PHE A 82 -3.25 4.75 2.40
C PHE A 82 -2.33 3.95 3.34
N ASP A 83 -2.74 2.73 3.71
CA ASP A 83 -1.93 1.87 4.58
C ASP A 83 -1.83 0.45 4.03
N ALA A 84 -0.66 -0.15 4.20
CA ALA A 84 -0.33 -1.49 3.72
C ALA A 84 -0.77 -2.62 4.68
N GLY A 85 -1.33 -2.30 5.86
CA GLY A 85 -1.89 -3.33 6.76
C GLY A 85 -2.55 -2.85 8.07
N PRO A 86 -3.12 -3.79 8.87
CA PRO A 86 -3.45 -5.16 8.50
C PRO A 86 -4.89 -5.27 7.94
N ARG A 87 -5.03 -6.00 6.85
CA ARG A 87 -6.32 -6.52 6.38
C ARG A 87 -6.73 -7.72 7.28
N PRO A 88 -8.04 -8.00 7.47
CA PRO A 88 -8.52 -8.98 8.46
C PRO A 88 -7.90 -10.38 8.37
N TRP A 89 -7.50 -10.84 7.18
CA TRP A 89 -6.89 -12.15 6.97
C TRP A 89 -5.35 -12.17 7.12
N GLN A 90 -4.67 -11.01 7.16
CA GLN A 90 -3.21 -10.94 7.36
C GLN A 90 -2.77 -11.35 8.78
N ALA A 91 -3.69 -11.36 9.76
CA ALA A 91 -3.40 -11.88 11.10
C ALA A 91 -2.98 -13.36 11.08
N ALA A 92 -3.47 -14.15 10.12
CA ALA A 92 -3.13 -15.57 9.98
C ALA A 92 -1.69 -15.80 9.48
N TRP A 93 -1.10 -14.85 8.76
CA TRP A 93 0.24 -14.95 8.16
C TRP A 93 1.37 -14.58 9.13
N VAL A 94 1.11 -13.68 10.07
CA VAL A 94 2.04 -13.36 11.17
C VAL A 94 2.27 -14.57 12.07
N THR A 95 1.27 -15.44 12.24
CA THR A 95 1.40 -16.68 13.02
C THR A 95 2.27 -17.75 12.35
N ILE A 96 2.43 -17.72 11.02
CA ILE A 96 3.23 -18.73 10.29
C ILE A 96 4.73 -18.38 10.29
N THR A 97 5.08 -17.09 10.38
CA THR A 97 6.48 -16.61 10.37
C THR A 97 7.09 -16.41 11.76
N ALA A 98 6.32 -16.69 12.83
CA ALA A 98 6.74 -16.54 14.23
C ALA A 98 7.16 -17.86 14.91
N GLN A 99 7.43 -18.93 14.15
CA GLN A 99 7.94 -20.21 14.65
C GLN A 99 9.42 -20.40 14.31
#